data_AF-A0A942DPJ3-F1
#
_entry.id   AF-A0A942DPJ3-F1
#
_cell.length_a   1.000
_cell.length_b   1.000
_cell.length_c   1.000
_cell.angle_alpha   90.00
_cell.angle_beta   90.00
_cell.angle_gamma   90.00
#
_symmetry.space_group_name_H-M   'P 1'
#
loop_
_entity.id
_entity.type
_entity.pdbx_description
1 polymer ?
#
loop_
_entity_poly.entity_id
_entity_poly.type
_entity_poly.pdbx_seq_one_letter_code
_entity_poly.pdbx_strand_id
1 'polypeptide(L)'
;MGMLDRYKKKGGFVQLLTLIETSGGKKQEQFLGLINQESPAWEQELKKKMLTVDRVFTWPQDVMSEILTRLQPLTLCVCLHGRSSEEIEKILTPLPPISKRKITDQMGELNPNPAEKATCEMKLITEVRGIAASGYIKFEKFDADLFIEENIEERLNHSDSGLAFLSKIEINYTDDSKPASSSSSAQPSSSGGGSGGAEMDQMRRKVNQLMLENNSLKQEVHTLRDKLAQIKKIA
;
A
#
# COMPACT_ATOMS: atom_id res chain seq x y z
N MET A 1 -12.77 8.42 19.99
CA MET A 1 -11.48 8.33 19.28
C MET A 1 -11.31 6.90 18.85
N GLY A 2 -11.26 6.68 17.54
CA GLY A 2 -10.94 5.38 16.96
C GLY A 2 -9.49 5.00 17.25
N MET A 3 -9.14 3.74 17.07
CA MET A 3 -7.77 3.27 17.23
C MET A 3 -6.84 3.98 16.22
N LEU A 4 -7.34 4.20 15.01
CA LEU A 4 -6.58 4.78 13.90
C LEU A 4 -6.20 6.25 14.16
N ASP A 5 -6.97 6.98 14.96
CA ASP A 5 -6.74 8.41 15.23
C ASP A 5 -5.34 8.68 15.80
N ARG A 6 -4.76 7.72 16.53
CA ARG A 6 -3.39 7.83 17.08
C ARG A 6 -2.30 7.79 16.01
N TYR A 7 -2.60 7.21 14.86
CA TYR A 7 -1.67 6.91 13.77
C TYR A 7 -1.83 7.84 12.56
N LYS A 8 -2.85 8.70 12.54
CA LYS A 8 -3.09 9.68 11.46
C LYS A 8 -2.08 10.85 11.40
N LYS A 9 -1.15 10.92 12.37
CA LYS A 9 -0.07 11.92 12.43
C LYS A 9 1.16 11.44 11.67
N LYS A 10 2.06 12.36 11.29
CA LYS A 10 3.31 12.04 10.58
C LYS A 10 4.09 10.91 11.26
N GLY A 11 4.43 9.88 10.48
CA GLY A 11 5.17 8.69 10.94
C GLY A 11 4.29 7.66 11.67
N GLY A 12 3.01 7.95 11.88
CA GLY A 12 2.07 7.03 12.51
C GLY A 12 1.75 5.82 11.63
N PHE A 13 1.81 5.96 10.29
CA PHE A 13 1.65 4.81 9.38
C PHE A 13 2.75 3.78 9.60
N VAL A 14 4.01 4.22 9.68
CA VAL A 14 5.16 3.33 9.92
C VAL A 14 5.06 2.68 11.30
N GLN A 15 4.63 3.44 12.33
CA GLN A 15 4.41 2.89 13.67
C GLN A 15 3.33 1.80 13.67
N LEU A 16 2.22 2.03 12.96
CA LEU A 16 1.13 1.07 12.85
C LEU A 16 1.56 -0.16 12.05
N LEU A 17 2.28 0.03 10.95
CA LEU A 17 2.80 -1.06 10.12
C LEU A 17 3.75 -1.96 10.93
N THR A 18 4.71 -1.38 11.65
CA THR A 18 5.62 -2.13 12.52
C THR A 18 4.86 -2.88 13.62
N LEU A 19 3.85 -2.27 14.22
CA LEU A 19 3.02 -2.94 15.24
C LEU A 19 2.28 -4.15 14.67
N ILE A 20 1.74 -4.03 13.46
CA ILE A 20 1.00 -5.11 12.78
C ILE A 20 1.98 -6.22 12.38
N GLU A 21 3.14 -5.88 11.81
CA GLU A 21 4.18 -6.83 11.38
C GLU A 21 4.82 -7.60 12.55
N THR A 22 4.86 -7.00 13.75
CA THR A 22 5.40 -7.63 14.97
C THR A 22 4.32 -8.24 15.85
N SER A 23 3.05 -8.22 15.41
CA SER A 23 1.96 -8.88 16.11
C SER A 23 1.79 -10.32 15.59
N GLY A 24 1.52 -11.26 16.49
CA GLY A 24 1.17 -12.63 16.08
C GLY A 24 -0.12 -12.67 15.25
N GLY A 25 -0.26 -13.67 14.37
CA GLY A 25 -1.32 -13.73 13.34
C GLY A 25 -2.73 -13.39 13.81
N LYS A 26 -3.20 -13.96 14.95
CA LYS A 26 -4.54 -13.64 15.48
C LYS A 26 -4.71 -12.15 15.83
N LYS A 27 -3.70 -11.52 16.42
CA LYS A 27 -3.74 -10.09 16.78
C LYS A 27 -3.59 -9.21 15.54
N GLN A 28 -2.76 -9.63 14.59
CA GLN A 28 -2.58 -8.97 13.32
C GLN A 28 -3.90 -8.90 12.54
N GLU A 29 -4.62 -10.01 12.42
CA GLU A 29 -5.95 -10.09 11.80
C GLU A 29 -6.98 -9.20 12.51
N GLN A 30 -6.97 -9.17 13.85
CA GLN A 30 -7.83 -8.29 14.64
C GLN A 30 -7.53 -6.81 14.37
N PHE A 31 -6.25 -6.42 14.32
CA PHE A 31 -5.87 -5.05 13.99
C PHE A 31 -6.33 -4.65 12.60
N LEU A 32 -6.06 -5.49 11.58
CA LEU A 32 -6.50 -5.22 10.21
C LEU A 32 -8.03 -5.15 10.11
N GLY A 33 -8.75 -6.02 10.82
CA GLY A 33 -10.21 -6.00 10.87
C GLY A 33 -10.77 -4.70 11.47
N LEU A 34 -10.19 -4.22 12.58
CA LEU A 34 -10.57 -2.95 13.19
C LEU A 34 -10.24 -1.75 12.28
N ILE A 35 -9.07 -1.76 11.65
CA ILE A 35 -8.67 -0.69 10.73
C ILE A 35 -9.59 -0.67 9.51
N ASN A 36 -9.97 -1.83 8.96
CA ASN A 36 -10.90 -1.90 7.83
C ASN A 36 -12.29 -1.33 8.17
N GLN A 37 -12.75 -1.52 9.42
CA GLN A 37 -14.01 -0.92 9.89
C GLN A 37 -13.91 0.60 10.02
N GLU A 38 -12.75 1.13 10.41
CA GLU A 38 -12.53 2.57 10.57
C GLU A 38 -12.21 3.26 9.22
N SER A 39 -11.37 2.66 8.39
CA SER A 39 -10.95 3.17 7.08
C SER A 39 -10.41 2.03 6.19
N PRO A 40 -11.18 1.57 5.18
CA PRO A 40 -10.75 0.54 4.25
C PRO A 40 -9.50 0.95 3.44
N ALA A 41 -9.33 2.25 3.14
CA ALA A 41 -8.17 2.75 2.41
C ALA A 41 -6.86 2.53 3.19
N TRP A 42 -6.89 2.75 4.51
CA TRP A 42 -5.75 2.49 5.37
C TRP A 42 -5.41 1.00 5.44
N GLU A 43 -6.41 0.13 5.55
CA GLU A 43 -6.18 -1.31 5.60
C GLU A 43 -5.54 -1.85 4.33
N GLN A 44 -6.06 -1.44 3.17
CA GLN A 44 -5.53 -1.85 1.87
C GLN A 44 -4.09 -1.41 1.67
N GLU A 45 -3.79 -0.16 2.02
CA GLU A 45 -2.43 0.38 1.90
C GLU A 45 -1.48 -0.32 2.89
N LEU A 46 -1.91 -0.59 4.12
CA LEU A 46 -1.13 -1.36 5.08
C LEU A 46 -0.80 -2.74 4.52
N LYS A 47 -1.80 -3.50 4.05
CA LYS A 47 -1.59 -4.83 3.45
C LYS A 47 -0.60 -4.80 2.29
N LYS A 48 -0.66 -3.76 1.45
CA LYS A 48 0.26 -3.58 0.33
C LYS A 48 1.71 -3.37 0.80
N LYS A 49 1.87 -2.57 1.86
CA LYS A 49 3.15 -2.19 2.45
C LYS A 49 3.70 -3.25 3.42
N MET A 50 2.89 -4.23 3.84
CA MET A 50 3.30 -5.30 4.74
C MET A 50 4.39 -6.19 4.13
N LEU A 51 5.43 -6.45 4.91
CA LEU A 51 6.52 -7.32 4.57
C LEU A 51 6.29 -8.74 5.11
N THR A 52 6.59 -9.73 4.28
CA THR A 52 6.58 -11.15 4.64
C THR A 52 7.94 -11.78 4.35
N VAL A 53 8.27 -12.86 5.06
CA VAL A 53 9.55 -13.57 4.86
C VAL A 53 9.67 -14.12 3.44
N ASP A 54 8.58 -14.68 2.90
CA ASP A 54 8.56 -15.15 1.51
C ASP A 54 8.90 -14.04 0.53
N ARG A 55 8.32 -12.84 0.72
CA ARG A 55 8.61 -11.69 -0.13
C ARG A 55 10.09 -11.29 -0.06
N VAL A 56 10.67 -11.26 1.14
CA VAL A 56 12.12 -10.97 1.33
C VAL A 56 12.97 -11.93 0.50
N PHE A 57 12.68 -13.23 0.55
CA PHE A 57 13.47 -14.25 -0.15
C PHE A 57 13.32 -14.23 -1.68
N THR A 58 12.41 -13.43 -2.23
CA THR A 58 12.31 -13.22 -3.69
C THR A 58 13.20 -12.11 -4.22
N TRP A 59 13.86 -11.35 -3.33
CA TRP A 59 14.62 -10.17 -3.73
C TRP A 59 15.94 -10.47 -4.45
N PRO A 60 16.49 -9.48 -5.18
CA PRO A 60 17.79 -9.59 -5.84
C PRO A 60 18.93 -9.99 -4.90
N GLN A 61 19.92 -10.70 -5.44
CA GLN A 61 21.01 -11.32 -4.68
C GLN A 61 21.92 -10.31 -3.99
N ASP A 62 22.10 -9.14 -4.59
CA ASP A 62 22.83 -8.00 -4.00
C ASP A 62 22.12 -7.50 -2.72
N VAL A 63 20.80 -7.30 -2.77
CA VAL A 63 19.99 -6.92 -1.60
C VAL A 63 20.03 -8.02 -0.54
N MET A 64 19.92 -9.29 -0.96
CA MET A 64 19.98 -10.43 -0.06
C MET A 64 21.32 -10.54 0.67
N SER A 65 22.44 -10.18 0.03
CA SER A 65 23.75 -10.20 0.69
C SER A 65 23.81 -9.25 1.90
N GLU A 66 23.24 -8.06 1.79
CA GLU A 66 23.16 -7.07 2.88
C GLU A 66 22.29 -7.57 4.04
N ILE A 67 21.21 -8.27 3.73
CA ILE A 67 20.27 -8.80 4.73
C ILE A 67 20.88 -10.01 5.45
N LEU A 68 21.35 -11.00 4.68
CA LEU A 68 21.79 -12.28 5.23
C LEU A 68 23.05 -12.16 6.10
N THR A 69 23.92 -11.20 5.81
CA THR A 69 25.15 -10.96 6.60
C THR A 69 24.87 -10.33 7.97
N ARG A 70 23.70 -9.71 8.15
CA ARG A 70 23.29 -9.05 9.40
C ARG A 70 22.36 -9.92 10.26
N LEU A 71 21.71 -10.90 9.65
CA LEU A 71 20.79 -11.80 10.35
C LEU A 71 21.54 -12.83 11.20
N GLN A 72 20.98 -13.10 12.38
CA GLN A 72 21.47 -14.16 13.25
C GLN A 72 21.31 -15.54 12.56
N PRO A 73 22.33 -16.43 12.58
CA PRO A 73 22.25 -17.73 11.92
C PRO A 73 21.05 -18.59 12.34
N LEU A 74 20.72 -18.62 13.64
CA LEU A 74 19.58 -19.37 14.14
C LEU A 74 18.24 -18.88 13.54
N THR A 75 18.07 -17.56 13.44
CA THR A 75 16.87 -16.96 12.83
C THR A 75 16.73 -17.42 11.38
N LEU A 76 17.82 -17.41 10.61
CA LEU A 76 17.83 -17.91 9.23
C LEU A 76 17.50 -19.41 9.16
N CYS A 77 18.11 -20.24 10.01
CA CYS A 77 17.84 -21.67 10.02
C CYS A 77 16.35 -21.97 10.25
N VAL A 78 15.74 -21.29 11.21
CA VAL A 78 14.31 -21.47 11.53
C VAL A 78 13.40 -20.99 10.39
N CYS A 79 13.72 -19.85 9.76
CA CYS A 79 12.92 -19.30 8.65
C CYS A 79 13.05 -20.10 7.34
N LEU A 80 14.17 -20.80 7.15
CA LEU A 80 14.42 -21.66 5.99
C LEU A 80 13.90 -23.09 6.19
N HIS A 81 13.62 -23.48 7.44
CA HIS A 81 13.22 -24.84 7.78
C HIS A 81 11.91 -25.26 7.08
N GLY A 82 12.00 -26.34 6.30
CA GLY A 82 10.88 -26.93 5.55
C GLY A 82 10.75 -26.44 4.11
N ARG A 83 11.66 -25.56 3.64
CA ARG A 83 11.77 -25.22 2.22
C ARG A 83 12.53 -26.31 1.45
N SER A 84 12.38 -26.31 0.13
CA SER A 84 13.14 -27.22 -0.73
C SER A 84 14.64 -26.88 -0.69
N SER A 85 15.49 -27.88 -0.94
CA SER A 85 16.94 -27.69 -0.99
C SER A 85 17.37 -26.68 -2.06
N GLU A 86 16.68 -26.66 -3.20
CA GLU A 86 16.94 -25.71 -4.29
C GLU A 86 16.65 -24.26 -3.88
N GLU A 87 15.53 -24.02 -3.18
CA GLU A 87 15.21 -22.69 -2.65
C GLU A 87 16.22 -22.22 -1.62
N ILE A 88 16.62 -23.13 -0.71
CA ILE A 88 17.62 -22.82 0.33
C ILE A 88 18.95 -22.44 -0.33
N GLU A 89 19.40 -23.19 -1.32
CA GLU A 89 20.65 -22.91 -2.02
C GLU A 89 20.59 -21.55 -2.75
N LYS A 90 19.48 -21.26 -3.42
CA LYS A 90 19.25 -19.96 -4.08
C LYS A 90 19.27 -18.80 -3.09
N ILE A 91 18.61 -18.95 -1.93
CA ILE A 91 18.57 -17.91 -0.90
C ILE A 91 19.96 -17.70 -0.30
N LEU A 92 20.67 -18.78 0.03
CA LEU A 92 21.98 -18.70 0.67
C LEU A 92 23.12 -18.40 -0.31
N THR A 93 22.85 -18.31 -1.62
CA THR A 93 23.85 -18.05 -2.66
C THR A 93 24.84 -16.91 -2.33
N PRO A 94 24.41 -15.75 -1.80
CA PRO A 94 25.29 -14.62 -1.53
C PRO A 94 26.23 -14.81 -0.33
N LEU A 95 26.00 -15.81 0.51
CA LEU A 95 26.80 -16.03 1.71
C LEU A 95 28.13 -16.75 1.41
N PRO A 96 29.17 -16.53 2.23
CA PRO A 96 30.40 -17.33 2.15
C PRO A 96 30.14 -18.83 2.40
N PRO A 97 30.92 -19.75 1.78
CA PRO A 97 30.72 -21.20 1.92
C PRO A 97 30.69 -21.69 3.38
N ILE A 98 31.50 -21.10 4.25
CA ILE A 98 31.56 -21.44 5.68
C ILE A 98 30.22 -21.14 6.36
N SER A 99 29.63 -19.98 6.07
CA SER A 99 28.33 -19.57 6.62
C SER A 99 27.19 -20.44 6.09
N LYS A 100 27.21 -20.77 4.79
CA LYS A 100 26.22 -21.69 4.20
C LYS A 100 26.26 -23.05 4.89
N ARG A 101 27.45 -23.64 5.00
CA ARG A 101 27.64 -24.94 5.66
C ARG A 101 27.13 -24.90 7.10
N LYS A 102 27.48 -23.88 7.87
CA LYS A 102 27.01 -23.71 9.24
C LYS A 102 25.48 -23.67 9.34
N ILE A 103 24.81 -22.93 8.44
CA ILE A 103 23.35 -22.82 8.41
C ILE A 103 22.72 -24.16 8.04
N THR A 104 23.22 -24.84 7.00
CA THR A 104 22.68 -26.12 6.53
C THR A 104 22.87 -27.22 7.57
N ASP A 105 24.06 -27.31 8.19
CA ASP A 105 24.35 -28.30 9.24
C ASP A 105 23.42 -28.08 10.44
N GLN A 106 23.26 -26.83 10.89
CA GLN A 106 22.38 -26.47 12.01
C GLN A 106 20.90 -26.72 11.70
N MET A 107 20.47 -26.57 10.45
CA MET A 107 19.08 -26.78 10.04
C MET A 107 18.66 -28.26 10.09
N GLY A 108 19.58 -29.19 9.83
CA GLY A 108 19.31 -30.63 9.89
C GLY A 108 19.04 -31.15 11.31
N GLU A 109 19.45 -30.43 12.34
CA GLU A 109 19.24 -30.78 13.75
C GLU A 109 18.02 -30.06 14.37
N LEU A 110 17.44 -29.08 13.67
CA LEU A 110 16.34 -28.28 14.18
C LEU A 110 14.99 -28.92 13.86
N ASN A 111 14.05 -28.82 14.80
CA ASN A 111 12.64 -29.10 14.58
C ASN A 111 11.79 -27.98 15.18
N PRO A 112 11.77 -26.78 14.56
CA PRO A 112 11.18 -25.60 15.14
C PRO A 112 9.67 -25.72 15.21
N ASN A 113 9.10 -25.37 16.37
CA ASN A 113 7.66 -25.31 16.53
C ASN A 113 7.06 -24.04 15.87
N PRO A 114 5.74 -23.98 15.66
CA PRO A 114 5.11 -22.82 15.02
C PRO A 114 5.36 -21.48 15.71
N ALA A 115 5.50 -21.46 17.04
CA ALA A 115 5.75 -20.24 17.79
C ALA A 115 7.20 -19.74 17.61
N GLU A 116 8.16 -20.67 17.53
CA GLU A 116 9.56 -20.36 17.22
C GLU A 116 9.70 -19.82 15.80
N LYS A 117 8.99 -20.41 14.83
CA LYS A 117 8.92 -19.90 13.46
C LYS A 117 8.41 -18.46 13.42
N ALA A 118 7.24 -18.20 14.00
CA ALA A 118 6.66 -16.85 14.05
C ALA A 118 7.61 -15.84 14.73
N THR A 119 8.29 -16.26 15.80
CA THR A 119 9.26 -15.38 16.50
C THR A 119 10.47 -15.06 15.62
N CYS A 120 11.00 -16.03 14.88
CA CYS A 120 12.14 -15.83 13.99
C CYS A 120 11.75 -15.01 12.76
N GLU A 121 10.57 -15.24 12.20
CA GLU A 121 10.01 -14.44 11.09
C GLU A 121 9.85 -12.98 11.50
N MET A 122 9.31 -12.71 12.70
CA MET A 122 9.21 -11.36 13.27
C MET A 122 10.60 -10.71 13.41
N LYS A 123 11.60 -11.45 13.91
CA LYS A 123 12.98 -10.94 14.03
C LYS A 123 13.58 -10.60 12.66
N LEU A 124 13.35 -11.46 11.67
CA LEU A 124 13.81 -11.22 10.29
C LEU A 124 13.19 -9.95 9.72
N ILE A 125 11.86 -9.80 9.81
CA ILE A 125 11.14 -8.62 9.33
C ILE A 125 11.64 -7.36 10.04
N THR A 126 11.80 -7.42 11.37
CA THR A 126 12.31 -6.30 12.18
C THR A 126 13.69 -5.86 11.72
N GLU A 127 14.61 -6.80 11.46
CA GLU A 127 15.94 -6.44 10.98
C GLU A 127 15.92 -5.89 9.56
N VAL A 128 15.13 -6.47 8.65
CA VAL A 128 15.01 -5.95 7.28
C VAL A 128 14.47 -4.51 7.30
N ARG A 129 13.49 -4.21 8.15
CA ARG A 129 12.99 -2.85 8.36
C ARG A 129 14.07 -1.93 8.95
N GLY A 130 14.88 -2.42 9.89
CA GLY A 130 16.01 -1.68 10.45
C GLY A 130 17.10 -1.34 9.42
N ILE A 131 17.43 -2.28 8.53
CA ILE A 131 18.38 -2.10 7.42
C ILE A 131 17.85 -1.06 6.42
N ALA A 132 16.55 -1.10 6.11
CA ALA A 132 15.92 -0.10 5.25
C ALA A 132 15.90 1.29 5.91
N ALA A 133 15.56 1.38 7.20
CA ALA A 133 15.52 2.64 7.94
C ALA A 133 16.90 3.30 8.09
N SER A 134 17.97 2.50 8.12
CA SER A 134 19.36 2.99 8.12
C SER A 134 19.90 3.34 6.73
N GLY A 135 19.12 3.08 5.68
CA GLY A 135 19.44 3.48 4.30
C GLY A 135 20.36 2.54 3.54
N TYR A 136 20.70 1.36 4.09
CA TYR A 136 21.50 0.35 3.38
C TYR A 136 20.74 -0.25 2.20
N ILE A 137 19.43 -0.42 2.33
CA ILE A 137 18.54 -0.85 1.25
C ILE A 137 17.46 0.20 1.01
N LYS A 138 17.03 0.34 -0.24
CA LYS A 138 15.94 1.24 -0.64
C LYS A 138 14.91 0.46 -1.42
N PHE A 139 13.74 0.26 -0.83
CA PHE A 139 12.65 -0.52 -1.44
C PHE A 139 12.30 -0.02 -2.85
N GLU A 140 12.36 1.28 -3.10
CA GLU A 140 12.11 1.91 -4.41
C GLU A 140 12.88 1.27 -5.58
N LYS A 141 14.05 0.69 -5.31
CA LYS A 141 14.93 0.13 -6.35
C LYS A 141 14.58 -1.28 -6.79
N PHE A 142 13.87 -2.05 -5.96
CA PHE A 142 13.63 -3.49 -6.21
C PHE A 142 12.24 -3.97 -5.82
N ASP A 143 11.54 -3.25 -4.94
CA ASP A 143 10.19 -3.54 -4.49
C ASP A 143 9.46 -2.23 -4.11
N ALA A 144 9.06 -1.47 -5.14
CA ALA A 144 8.44 -0.14 -4.98
C ALA A 144 7.13 -0.17 -4.16
N ASP A 145 6.47 -1.32 -4.12
CA ASP A 145 5.24 -1.48 -3.35
C ASP A 145 5.48 -1.40 -1.84
N LEU A 146 6.70 -1.63 -1.35
CA LEU A 146 7.07 -1.49 0.07
C LEU A 146 7.56 -0.08 0.44
N PHE A 147 7.78 0.78 -0.55
CA PHE A 147 8.20 2.16 -0.30
C PHE A 147 7.09 2.96 0.40
N ILE A 148 7.39 3.62 1.50
CA ILE A 148 6.40 4.42 2.25
C ILE A 148 6.69 5.90 1.97
N GLU A 149 5.76 6.55 1.29
CA GLU A 149 5.81 8.00 1.02
C GLU A 149 5.71 8.80 2.33
N GLU A 150 6.39 9.95 2.41
CA GLU A 150 6.38 10.79 3.62
C GLU A 150 5.00 11.38 3.96
N ASN A 151 4.14 11.55 2.95
CA ASN A 151 2.80 12.13 3.07
C ASN A 151 1.68 11.08 2.97
N ILE A 152 2.00 9.81 3.21
CA ILE A 152 1.05 8.70 3.09
C ILE A 152 -0.17 8.90 4.01
N GLU A 153 0.02 9.36 5.24
CA GLU A 153 -1.08 9.60 6.18
C GLU A 153 -2.04 10.67 5.67
N GLU A 154 -1.51 11.78 5.15
CA GLU A 154 -2.32 12.87 4.57
C GLU A 154 -3.12 12.37 3.37
N ARG A 155 -2.47 11.62 2.46
CA ARG A 155 -3.11 11.02 1.27
C ARG A 155 -4.26 10.11 1.68
N LEU A 156 -4.05 9.23 2.65
CA LEU A 156 -5.07 8.28 3.11
C LEU A 156 -6.21 8.98 3.83
N ASN A 157 -5.92 9.99 4.65
CA ASN A 157 -6.92 10.79 5.36
C ASN A 157 -7.82 11.58 4.38
N HIS A 158 -7.28 12.04 3.25
CA HIS A 158 -8.05 12.70 2.21
C HIS A 158 -8.82 11.72 1.30
N SER A 159 -8.32 10.49 1.14
CA SER A 159 -8.99 9.46 0.34
C SER A 159 -10.36 9.07 0.91
N ASP A 160 -10.49 9.03 2.25
CA ASP A 160 -11.77 8.80 2.94
C ASP A 160 -12.80 9.91 2.65
N SER A 161 -12.34 11.13 2.38
CA SER A 161 -13.24 12.25 2.04
C SER A 161 -13.81 12.13 0.62
N GLY A 162 -13.08 11.48 -0.30
CA GLY A 162 -13.48 11.35 -1.71
C GLY A 162 -14.45 10.20 -1.97
N LEU A 163 -14.23 9.04 -1.33
CA LEU A 163 -15.11 7.87 -1.49
C LEU A 163 -16.47 8.06 -0.79
N ALA A 164 -16.51 8.78 0.33
CA ALA A 164 -17.76 9.15 1.00
C ALA A 164 -18.63 10.14 0.19
N PHE A 165 -18.03 10.90 -0.74
CA PHE A 165 -18.77 11.78 -1.65
C PHE A 165 -19.38 10.99 -2.81
N LEU A 166 -18.61 10.05 -3.40
CA LEU A 166 -19.08 9.25 -4.53
C LEU A 166 -20.18 8.25 -4.13
N SER A 167 -20.17 7.72 -2.91
CA SER A 167 -21.23 6.83 -2.41
C SER A 167 -22.56 7.53 -2.12
N LYS A 168 -22.58 8.87 -2.08
CA LYS A 168 -23.80 9.70 -1.98
C LYS A 168 -24.31 10.23 -3.30
N ILE A 169 -23.57 10.02 -4.40
CA ILE A 169 -24.09 10.28 -5.74
C ILE A 169 -24.86 9.04 -6.16
N GLU A 170 -26.12 8.93 -5.73
CA GLU A 170 -27.09 8.15 -6.49
C GLU A 170 -27.20 8.80 -7.86
N ILE A 171 -26.49 8.24 -8.84
CA ILE A 171 -26.65 8.59 -10.25
C ILE A 171 -28.03 8.06 -10.65
N ASN A 172 -29.05 8.88 -10.46
CA ASN A 172 -30.35 8.66 -11.05
C ASN A 172 -30.19 8.85 -12.57
N TYR A 173 -29.99 7.74 -13.29
CA TYR A 173 -30.06 7.73 -14.74
C TYR A 173 -31.52 7.98 -15.12
N THR A 174 -31.92 9.24 -15.27
CA THR A 174 -33.14 9.59 -15.99
C THR A 174 -32.85 9.44 -17.47
N ASP A 175 -33.36 8.33 -18.03
CA ASP A 175 -33.46 8.06 -19.45
C ASP A 175 -34.43 9.09 -20.08
N ASP A 176 -33.88 10.22 -20.51
CA ASP A 176 -34.64 11.29 -21.19
C ASP A 176 -34.76 10.95 -22.68
N SER A 177 -35.85 10.27 -23.04
CA SER A 177 -36.30 10.10 -24.42
C SER A 177 -37.82 10.14 -24.52
N LYS A 178 -38.42 11.33 -24.31
CA LYS A 178 -39.61 11.77 -25.07
C LYS A 178 -39.99 13.24 -24.80
N PRO A 179 -40.33 14.03 -25.84
CA PRO A 179 -40.84 15.39 -25.67
C PRO A 179 -42.38 15.41 -25.60
N ALA A 180 -42.95 16.14 -24.64
CA ALA A 180 -44.33 16.66 -24.74
C ALA A 180 -44.58 17.83 -23.75
N SER A 181 -44.59 19.04 -24.33
CA SER A 181 -45.47 20.20 -24.09
C SER A 181 -46.26 20.41 -22.78
N SER A 182 -46.10 21.66 -22.29
CA SER A 182 -47.11 22.65 -21.85
C SER A 182 -47.65 22.71 -20.42
N SER A 183 -47.21 23.81 -19.75
CA SER A 183 -47.98 24.93 -19.17
C SER A 183 -48.36 24.97 -17.67
N SER A 184 -47.99 26.12 -17.07
CA SER A 184 -48.54 26.88 -15.91
C SER A 184 -48.45 26.26 -14.51
N SER A 185 -48.12 26.94 -13.40
CA SER A 185 -47.91 28.37 -13.06
C SER A 185 -47.43 28.48 -11.60
N ALA A 186 -46.59 29.50 -11.28
CA ALA A 186 -46.54 30.38 -10.07
C ALA A 186 -46.73 29.78 -8.64
N GLN A 187 -46.04 30.14 -7.54
CA GLN A 187 -44.96 31.08 -7.16
C GLN A 187 -44.68 30.83 -5.62
N PRO A 188 -44.11 31.71 -4.75
CA PRO A 188 -42.87 31.44 -3.97
C PRO A 188 -42.98 31.55 -2.42
N SER A 189 -41.89 31.24 -1.69
CA SER A 189 -41.57 31.77 -0.34
C SER A 189 -40.14 31.36 0.08
N SER A 190 -39.15 32.28 0.12
CA SER A 190 -38.52 32.90 1.34
C SER A 190 -38.15 31.89 2.45
N SER A 191 -36.97 31.83 3.09
CA SER A 191 -35.86 32.77 3.33
C SER A 191 -34.83 32.05 4.23
N GLY A 192 -33.51 32.30 4.07
CA GLY A 192 -32.55 32.03 5.15
C GLY A 192 -31.09 31.76 4.75
N GLY A 193 -30.22 32.75 4.98
CA GLY A 193 -28.86 32.57 5.52
C GLY A 193 -27.72 32.10 4.59
N GLY A 194 -26.80 33.01 4.28
CA GLY A 194 -25.66 32.79 3.41
C GLY A 194 -24.57 31.87 3.97
N SER A 195 -24.19 30.88 3.17
CA SER A 195 -22.87 30.20 3.14
C SER A 195 -22.76 29.33 1.88
N GLY A 196 -23.88 28.74 1.43
CA GLY A 196 -23.88 27.78 0.31
C GLY A 196 -23.64 28.38 -1.08
N GLY A 197 -23.90 29.68 -1.30
CA GLY A 197 -23.66 30.33 -2.60
C GLY A 197 -22.17 30.44 -2.95
N ALA A 198 -21.35 30.82 -1.97
CA ALA A 198 -19.90 30.94 -2.15
C ALA A 198 -19.23 29.56 -2.35
N GLU A 199 -19.68 28.54 -1.62
CA GLU A 199 -19.21 27.16 -1.80
C GLU A 199 -19.66 26.59 -3.15
N MET A 200 -20.88 26.88 -3.59
CA MET A 200 -21.38 26.44 -4.89
C MET A 200 -20.66 27.12 -6.05
N ASP A 201 -20.29 28.40 -5.92
CA ASP A 201 -19.47 29.11 -6.90
C ASP A 201 -18.02 28.60 -6.92
N GLN A 202 -17.43 28.31 -5.76
CA GLN A 202 -16.11 27.70 -5.66
C GLN A 202 -16.10 26.30 -6.28
N MET A 203 -17.17 25.52 -6.06
CA MET A 203 -17.34 24.20 -6.64
C MET A 203 -17.51 24.26 -8.16
N ARG A 204 -18.32 25.21 -8.69
CA ARG A 204 -18.44 25.44 -10.14
C ARG A 204 -17.10 25.80 -10.78
N ARG A 205 -16.30 26.64 -10.13
CA ARG A 205 -14.95 26.99 -10.60
C ARG A 205 -14.04 25.76 -10.63
N LYS A 206 -14.06 24.95 -9.57
CA LYS A 206 -13.24 23.73 -9.47
C LYS A 206 -13.67 22.66 -10.48
N VAL A 207 -14.97 22.51 -10.74
CA VAL A 207 -15.50 21.62 -11.78
C VAL A 207 -15.05 22.08 -13.17
N ASN A 208 -15.14 23.38 -13.46
CA ASN A 208 -14.65 23.91 -14.74
C ASN A 208 -13.13 23.72 -14.91
N GLN A 209 -12.35 23.91 -13.84
CA GLN A 209 -10.91 23.68 -13.86
C GLN A 209 -10.58 22.20 -14.10
N LEU A 210 -11.23 21.29 -13.37
CA LEU A 210 -11.04 19.85 -13.55
C LEU A 210 -11.48 19.38 -14.95
N MET A 211 -12.53 19.97 -15.52
CA MET A 211 -12.94 19.68 -16.90
C MET A 211 -11.85 20.09 -17.91
N LEU A 212 -11.23 21.26 -17.72
CA LEU A 212 -10.14 21.73 -18.58
C LEU A 212 -8.91 20.82 -18.46
N GLU A 213 -8.52 20.46 -17.24
CA GLU A 213 -7.40 19.54 -16.99
C GLU A 213 -7.68 18.14 -17.56
N ASN A 214 -8.90 17.62 -17.42
CA ASN A 214 -9.28 16.33 -17.99
C ASN A 214 -9.22 16.33 -19.51
N ASN A 215 -9.64 17.42 -20.16
CA ASN A 215 -9.51 17.58 -21.61
C ASN A 215 -8.05 17.69 -22.05
N SER A 216 -7.21 18.41 -21.30
CA SER A 216 -5.77 18.50 -21.55
C SER A 216 -5.09 17.13 -21.44
N LEU A 217 -5.38 16.38 -20.38
CA LEU A 217 -4.82 15.03 -20.17
C LEU A 217 -5.28 14.05 -21.24
N LYS A 218 -6.54 14.11 -21.69
CA LYS A 218 -7.02 13.30 -22.82
C LYS A 218 -6.25 13.60 -24.11
N GLN A 219 -5.96 14.87 -24.37
CA GLN A 219 -5.18 15.28 -25.53
C GLN A 219 -3.72 14.81 -25.44
N GLU A 220 -3.13 14.86 -24.25
CA GLU A 220 -1.78 14.35 -23.99
C GLU A 220 -1.71 12.82 -24.15
N VAL A 221 -2.67 12.08 -23.59
CA VAL A 221 -2.78 10.62 -23.76
C VAL A 221 -2.96 10.25 -25.24
N HIS A 222 -3.75 11.01 -25.99
CA HIS A 222 -3.90 10.80 -27.43
C HIS A 222 -2.57 11.00 -28.15
N THR A 223 -1.88 12.11 -27.87
CA THR A 223 -0.56 12.42 -28.45
C THR A 223 0.49 11.35 -28.12
N LEU A 224 0.51 10.86 -26.88
CA LEU A 224 1.43 9.80 -26.46
C LEU A 224 1.11 8.46 -27.12
N ARG A 225 -0.17 8.14 -27.31
CA ARG A 225 -0.58 6.94 -28.06
C ARG A 225 -0.16 7.02 -29.52
N ASP A 226 -0.30 8.16 -30.16
CA ASP A 226 0.12 8.36 -31.55
C ASP A 226 1.64 8.23 -31.70
N LYS A 227 2.41 8.83 -30.79
CA LYS A 227 3.87 8.67 -30.75
C LYS A 227 4.28 7.22 -30.53
N LEU A 228 3.62 6.51 -29.63
CA LEU A 228 3.88 5.09 -29.35
C LEU A 228 3.54 4.21 -30.57
N ALA A 229 2.44 4.50 -31.26
CA ALA A 229 2.07 3.84 -32.51
C ALA A 229 3.09 4.10 -33.63
N GLN A 230 3.61 5.33 -33.72
CA GLN A 230 4.64 5.68 -34.70
C GLN A 230 5.97 4.97 -34.42
N ILE A 231 6.38 4.86 -33.15
CA ILE A 231 7.56 4.08 -32.74
C ILE A 231 7.41 2.61 -33.11
N LYS A 232 6.23 2.01 -32.85
CA LYS A 232 5.92 0.62 -33.20
C LYS A 232 5.87 0.35 -34.71
N LYS A 233 5.77 1.37 -35.54
CA LYS A 233 5.75 1.23 -37.00
C LYS A 233 7.15 1.31 -37.63
N ILE A 234 8.12 1.79 -36.85
CA ILE A 234 9.53 1.99 -37.27
C ILE A 234 10.44 0.90 -36.68
N ALA A 235 10.04 0.27 -35.57
CA ALA A 235 10.65 -0.95 -35.01
C ALA A 235 10.06 -2.20 -35.67
#